data_AF-A0A7H1B1A4-F1
#
_entry.id   AF-A0A7H1B1A4-F1
#
_cell.length_a   1.000
_cell.length_b   1.000
_cell.length_c   1.000
_cell.angle_alpha   90.00
_cell.angle_beta   90.00
_cell.angle_gamma   90.00
#
_symmetry.space_group_name_H-M   'P 1'
#
loop_
_entity.id
_entity.type
_entity.pdbx_description
1 polymer ?
#
loop_
_entity_poly.entity_id
_entity_poly.type
_entity_poly.pdbx_seq_one_letter_code
_entity_poly.pdbx_strand_id
1 'polypeptide(L)'
;MNGTTNLGQRTTHHERAAAQALLRLTHTARAALCGTEPPDTASVLTVPIAEADEALRRAGLAGNEAWLLERIYGLDAAPGSA
;
A
#
# COMPACT_ATOMS: atom_id res chain seq x y z
N MET A 1 26.01 20.68 3.17
CA MET A 1 25.50 19.56 4.00
C MET A 1 24.04 19.24 3.63
N ASN A 2 23.76 18.84 2.38
CA ASN A 2 22.38 18.73 1.86
C ASN A 2 21.94 17.28 1.55
N GLY A 3 22.76 16.28 1.86
CA GLY A 3 22.50 14.88 1.48
C GLY A 3 21.39 14.21 2.29
N THR A 4 21.27 14.53 3.58
CA THR A 4 20.38 13.82 4.52
C THR A 4 18.90 14.16 4.32
N THR A 5 18.56 15.41 3.99
CA THR A 5 17.17 15.83 3.75
C THR A 5 16.60 15.25 2.46
N ASN A 6 17.42 15.09 1.42
CA ASN A 6 16.99 14.51 0.15
C ASN A 6 16.67 13.00 0.27
N LEU A 7 17.46 12.27 1.07
CA LEU A 7 17.21 10.87 1.40
C LEU A 7 15.92 10.70 2.21
N GLY A 8 15.66 11.55 3.21
CA GLY A 8 14.42 11.54 4.00
C GLY A 8 13.16 11.88 3.20
N GLN A 9 13.25 12.80 2.24
CA GLN A 9 12.12 13.15 1.37
C GLN A 9 11.80 12.05 0.35
N ARG A 10 12.83 11.43 -0.23
CA ARG A 10 12.66 10.32 -1.18
C ARG A 10 12.07 9.09 -0.49
N THR A 11 12.55 8.73 0.70
CA THR A 11 11.99 7.64 1.51
C THR A 11 10.51 7.89 1.84
N THR A 12 10.15 9.10 2.29
CA THR A 12 8.74 9.47 2.53
C THR A 12 7.86 9.37 1.26
N HIS A 13 8.41 9.75 0.09
CA HIS A 13 7.68 9.62 -1.18
C HIS A 13 7.47 8.14 -1.57
N HIS A 14 8.48 7.30 -1.38
CA HIS A 14 8.37 5.85 -1.63
C HIS A 14 7.39 5.17 -0.67
N GLU A 15 7.40 5.54 0.61
CA GLU A 15 6.41 5.05 1.59
C GLU A 15 4.97 5.40 1.20
N ARG A 16 4.71 6.64 0.74
CA ARG A 16 3.39 7.05 0.26
C ARG A 16 2.96 6.27 -0.98
N ALA A 17 3.88 6.03 -1.92
CA ALA A 17 3.61 5.23 -3.11
C ALA A 17 3.26 3.77 -2.74
N ALA A 18 3.99 3.17 -1.78
CA ALA A 18 3.70 1.84 -1.26
C ALA A 18 2.33 1.77 -0.57
N ALA A 19 1.98 2.76 0.25
CA ALA A 19 0.68 2.85 0.88
C ALA A 19 -0.45 2.96 -0.16
N GLN A 20 -0.29 3.80 -1.19
CA GLN A 20 -1.27 3.93 -2.26
C GLN A 20 -1.45 2.63 -3.06
N ALA A 21 -0.36 1.92 -3.36
CA ALA A 21 -0.42 0.65 -4.08
C ALA A 21 -1.13 -0.43 -3.25
N LEU A 22 -0.85 -0.52 -1.95
CA LEU A 22 -1.56 -1.43 -1.03
C LEU A 22 -3.05 -1.12 -0.89
N LEU A 23 -3.41 0.16 -0.79
CA LEU A 23 -4.81 0.58 -0.75
C LEU A 23 -5.54 0.24 -2.05
N ARG A 24 -4.90 0.46 -3.21
CA ARG A 24 -5.43 0.06 -4.51
C ARG A 24 -5.65 -1.44 -4.58
N LEU A 25 -4.64 -2.24 -4.21
CA LEU A 25 -4.75 -3.69 -4.17
C LEU A 25 -5.91 -4.15 -3.28
N THR A 26 -6.04 -3.57 -2.08
CA THR A 26 -7.12 -3.91 -1.13
C THR A 26 -8.49 -3.55 -1.69
N HIS A 27 -8.62 -2.39 -2.35
CA HIS A 27 -9.85 -1.97 -2.97
C HIS A 27 -10.25 -2.88 -4.13
N THR A 28 -9.29 -3.24 -5.01
CA THR A 28 -9.52 -4.17 -6.12
C THR A 28 -9.90 -5.55 -5.60
N ALA A 29 -9.22 -6.06 -4.57
CA ALA A 29 -9.57 -7.33 -3.93
C ALA A 29 -11.00 -7.30 -3.37
N ARG A 30 -11.38 -6.22 -2.68
CA ARG A 30 -12.75 -6.05 -2.18
C ARG A 30 -13.77 -6.02 -3.31
N ALA A 31 -13.53 -5.25 -4.37
CA ALA A 31 -14.43 -5.17 -5.51
C ALA A 31 -14.58 -6.53 -6.21
N ALA A 32 -13.49 -7.26 -6.37
CA ALA A 32 -13.49 -8.58 -7.01
C ALA A 32 -14.15 -9.67 -6.14
N LEU A 33 -14.11 -9.54 -4.81
CA LEU A 33 -14.75 -10.46 -3.88
C LEU A 33 -16.23 -10.14 -3.60
N CYS A 34 -16.62 -8.86 -3.68
CA CYS A 34 -18.00 -8.41 -3.47
C CYS A 34 -18.82 -8.33 -4.77
N GLY A 35 -18.20 -8.46 -5.94
CA GLY A 35 -18.88 -8.46 -7.23
C GLY A 35 -19.72 -9.71 -7.45
N THR A 36 -20.79 -9.56 -8.24
CA THR A 36 -21.66 -10.66 -8.70
C THR A 36 -21.13 -11.43 -9.91
N GLU A 37 -20.03 -10.97 -10.51
CA GLU A 37 -19.42 -11.58 -11.72
C GLU A 37 -18.41 -12.69 -11.35
N PRO A 38 -18.41 -13.85 -12.04
CA PRO A 38 -17.59 -15.03 -11.71
C PRO A 38 -16.14 -14.96 -12.28
N PRO A 39 -15.34 -16.04 -12.12
CA PRO A 39 -14.26 -16.21 -11.16
C PRO A 39 -12.88 -15.67 -11.62
N ASP A 40 -12.81 -14.62 -12.44
CA ASP A 40 -11.50 -14.10 -12.91
C ASP A 40 -10.84 -13.13 -11.90
N THR A 41 -11.22 -13.25 -10.62
CA THR A 41 -10.66 -12.53 -9.47
C THR A 41 -9.13 -12.65 -9.42
N ALA A 42 -8.57 -13.79 -9.83
CA ALA A 42 -7.12 -13.99 -9.87
C ALA A 42 -6.44 -13.12 -10.95
N SER A 43 -7.04 -13.01 -12.14
CA SER A 43 -6.48 -12.22 -13.23
C SER A 43 -6.55 -10.72 -12.94
N VAL A 44 -7.64 -10.23 -12.34
CA VAL A 44 -7.79 -8.80 -11.99
C VAL A 44 -6.83 -8.35 -10.87
N LEU A 45 -6.32 -9.28 -10.06
CA LEU A 45 -5.37 -8.99 -8.99
C LEU A 45 -3.91 -9.07 -9.41
N THR A 46 -3.59 -9.67 -10.56
CA THR A 46 -2.20 -9.89 -10.99
C THR A 46 -1.41 -8.58 -11.10
N VAL A 47 -1.99 -7.56 -11.74
CA VAL A 47 -1.34 -6.25 -11.89
C VAL A 47 -1.24 -5.49 -10.55
N PRO A 48 -2.32 -5.34 -9.76
CA PRO A 48 -2.25 -4.70 -8.44
C PRO A 48 -1.27 -5.35 -7.47
N ILE A 49 -1.11 -6.68 -7.49
CA ILE A 49 -0.14 -7.40 -6.66
C ILE A 49 1.29 -7.02 -7.06
N ALA A 50 1.61 -7.05 -8.36
CA ALA A 50 2.93 -6.70 -8.86
C ALA A 50 3.30 -5.23 -8.58
N GLU A 51 2.32 -4.32 -8.70
CA GLU A 51 2.51 -2.90 -8.36
C GLU A 51 2.78 -2.69 -6.87
N ALA A 52 2.04 -3.37 -6.00
CA ALA A 52 2.24 -3.28 -4.56
C ALA A 52 3.60 -3.84 -4.14
N ASP A 53 4.00 -5.00 -4.66
CA ASP A 53 5.31 -5.63 -4.42
C ASP A 53 6.46 -4.70 -4.82
N GLU A 54 6.40 -4.11 -6.02
CA GLU A 54 7.44 -3.20 -6.49
C GLU A 54 7.50 -1.90 -5.68
N ALA A 55 6.34 -1.35 -5.30
CA ALA A 55 6.29 -0.15 -4.47
C ALA A 55 6.87 -0.41 -3.07
N LEU A 56 6.57 -1.57 -2.47
CA LEU A 56 7.12 -2.01 -1.20
C LEU A 56 8.64 -2.22 -1.26
N ARG A 57 9.15 -2.84 -2.33
CA ARG A 57 10.59 -2.97 -2.56
C ARG A 57 11.29 -1.61 -2.62
N ARG A 58 10.73 -0.65 -3.36
CA ARG A 58 11.29 0.71 -3.47
C ARG A 58 11.26 1.49 -2.15
N ALA A 59 10.29 1.20 -1.30
CA ALA A 59 10.20 1.77 0.04
C ALA A 59 11.10 1.07 1.07
N GLY A 60 11.73 -0.06 0.71
CA GLY A 60 12.48 -0.89 1.67
C GLY A 60 11.58 -1.63 2.66
N LEU A 61 10.30 -1.83 2.31
CA LEU A 61 9.27 -2.41 3.16
C LEU A 61 8.84 -3.82 2.72
N ALA A 62 9.48 -4.40 1.72
CA ALA A 62 9.27 -5.79 1.35
C ALA A 62 9.60 -6.72 2.55
N GLY A 63 8.64 -7.55 2.96
CA GLY A 63 8.71 -8.38 4.16
C GLY A 63 8.34 -7.67 5.48
N ASN A 64 8.03 -6.38 5.44
CA ASN A 64 7.58 -5.57 6.59
C ASN A 64 6.21 -4.93 6.33
N GLU A 65 5.36 -5.59 5.55
CA GLU A 65 4.07 -5.07 5.12
C GLU A 65 3.12 -4.81 6.30
N ALA A 66 3.20 -5.64 7.34
CA ALA A 66 2.40 -5.52 8.56
C ALA A 66 2.61 -4.17 9.26
N TRP A 67 3.87 -3.71 9.37
CA TRP A 67 4.19 -2.41 9.97
C TRP A 67 3.56 -1.25 9.19
N LEU A 68 3.57 -1.34 7.86
CA LEU A 68 2.96 -0.32 7.01
C LEU A 68 1.42 -0.31 7.17
N LEU A 69 0.81 -1.49 7.21
CA LEU A 69 -0.64 -1.62 7.43
C LEU A 69 -1.06 -1.06 8.79
N GLU A 70 -0.35 -1.37 9.87
CA GLU A 70 -0.61 -0.80 11.21
C GLU A 70 -0.57 0.73 11.20
N ARG A 71 0.40 1.34 10.49
CA ARG A 71 0.45 2.80 10.35
C ARG A 71 -0.73 3.35 9.54
N ILE A 72 -1.11 2.70 8.44
CA ILE A 72 -2.25 3.13 7.60
C ILE A 72 -3.54 3.10 8.40
N TYR A 73 -3.82 2.01 9.12
CA TYR A 73 -5.02 1.90 9.95
C TYR A 73 -4.95 2.79 11.20
N GLY A 74 -3.76 3.04 11.75
CA GLY A 74 -3.56 4.01 12.83
C GLY A 74 -3.82 5.47 12.41
N LEU A 75 -3.66 5.80 11.12
CA LEU A 75 -4.08 7.10 10.57
C LEU A 75 -5.61 7.22 10.47
N ASP A 76 -6.30 6.13 10.15
CA ASP A 76 -7.77 6.06 10.12
C ASP A 76 -8.37 6.14 11.53
N ALA A 77 -7.63 5.65 12.53
CA ALA A 77 -7.99 5.68 13.95
C ALA A 77 -7.57 6.98 14.69
N ALA A 78 -7.14 8.03 13.99
CA ALA A 78 -6.70 9.27 14.63
C ALA A 78 -7.81 9.86 15.54
N PRO A 79 -7.44 10.38 16.73
CA PRO A 79 -8.32 10.50 17.88
C PRO A 79 -9.33 11.66 17.75
N GLY A 80 -10.60 11.32 17.58
CA GLY A 80 -11.69 12.30 17.55
C GLY A 80 -13.10 11.71 17.47
N SER A 81 -13.31 10.47 17.92
CA SER A 81 -14.63 9.87 18.03
C SER A 81 -14.75 9.12 19.36
N ALA A 82 -14.96 9.89 20.42
CA ALA A 82 -15.56 9.47 21.68
C ALA A 82 -16.51 10.59 22.13
#